data_AF-A0A9P0TS15-F1
#
_entry.id   AF-A0A9P0TS15-F1
#
_cell.length_a   1.000
_cell.length_b   1.000
_cell.length_c   1.000
_cell.angle_alpha   90.00
_cell.angle_beta   90.00
_cell.angle_gamma   90.00
#
_symmetry.space_group_name_H-M   'P 1'
#
loop_
_entity.id
_entity.type
_entity.pdbx_description
1 polymer ?
#
loop_
_entity_poly.entity_id
_entity_poly.type
_entity_poly.pdbx_seq_one_letter_code
_entity_poly.pdbx_strand_id
1 'polypeptide(L)'
;MSAKLRILVALISVLSVECFQQQYFRVSPRSLRVLEGAEAVLECAVANLAGQVQWAKDGFALGYSSVIPGYPRYTMFGDRRHGVYNLRIVNVTLEDDAEYQCQVGPAQMHKVIRANASITVLCKYLYQISN
;
A
#
# COMPACT_ATOMS: atom_id res chain seq x y z
N MET A 1 58.93 -41.24 -8.33
CA MET A 1 58.25 -41.15 -7.02
C MET A 1 57.72 -39.73 -6.87
N SER A 2 56.55 -39.40 -7.44
CA SER A 2 55.23 -39.40 -6.79
C SER A 2 55.20 -38.66 -5.45
N ALA A 3 54.99 -37.34 -5.49
CA ALA A 3 54.19 -36.65 -4.48
C ALA A 3 52.95 -36.12 -5.22
N LYS A 4 51.89 -36.94 -5.19
CA LYS A 4 50.59 -36.62 -5.79
C LYS A 4 50.00 -35.42 -5.06
N LEU A 5 49.85 -34.35 -5.83
CA LEU A 5 48.77 -33.36 -5.77
C LEU A 5 47.64 -33.76 -4.80
N ARG A 6 47.62 -33.15 -3.61
CA ARG A 6 46.40 -32.99 -2.84
C ARG A 6 46.22 -31.50 -2.66
N ILE A 7 45.82 -30.83 -3.74
CA ILE A 7 45.09 -29.58 -3.63
C ILE A 7 43.86 -29.95 -2.79
N LEU A 8 43.91 -29.62 -1.51
CA LEU A 8 42.72 -29.56 -0.69
C LEU A 8 41.93 -28.40 -1.30
N VAL A 9 41.12 -28.69 -2.32
CA VAL A 9 40.12 -27.75 -2.80
C VAL A 9 39.23 -27.54 -1.59
N ALA A 10 39.49 -26.46 -0.84
CA ALA A 10 38.56 -25.98 0.14
C ALA A 10 37.28 -25.75 -0.65
N LEU A 11 36.31 -26.66 -0.49
CA LEU A 11 34.92 -26.44 -0.82
C LEU A 11 34.44 -25.30 0.06
N ILE A 12 34.87 -24.08 -0.27
CA ILE A 12 34.17 -22.87 0.12
C ILE A 12 32.88 -22.98 -0.68
N SER A 13 31.88 -23.59 -0.06
CA SER A 13 30.50 -23.43 -0.49
C SER A 13 30.26 -21.93 -0.49
N VAL A 14 30.22 -21.35 -1.69
CA VAL A 14 29.67 -20.01 -1.89
C VAL A 14 28.19 -20.17 -1.56
N LEU A 15 27.86 -20.07 -0.27
CA LEU A 15 26.50 -19.85 0.16
C LEU A 15 26.15 -18.46 -0.37
N SER A 16 25.50 -18.42 -1.53
CA SER A 16 24.87 -17.20 -2.03
C SER A 16 23.90 -16.75 -0.96
N VAL A 17 24.29 -15.75 -0.16
CA VAL A 17 23.38 -15.06 0.74
C VAL A 17 22.39 -14.34 -0.16
N GLU A 18 21.26 -14.97 -0.44
CA GLU A 18 20.15 -14.28 -1.07
C GLU A 18 19.70 -13.19 -0.11
N CYS A 19 20.03 -11.94 -0.44
CA CYS A 19 19.63 -10.79 0.34
C CYS A 19 18.11 -10.64 0.19
N PHE A 20 17.37 -11.18 1.16
CA PHE A 20 15.92 -11.10 1.17
C PHE A 20 15.48 -9.66 1.43
N GLN A 21 14.88 -9.02 0.43
CA GLN A 21 14.40 -7.65 0.52
C GLN A 21 12.95 -7.62 1.00
N GLN A 22 12.67 -6.88 2.07
CA GLN A 22 11.32 -6.74 2.62
C GLN A 22 10.42 -5.89 1.70
N GLN A 23 9.11 -6.11 1.81
CA GLN A 23 8.12 -5.24 1.19
C GLN A 23 8.10 -3.90 1.93
N TYR A 24 8.01 -2.78 1.21
CA TYR A 24 7.97 -1.44 1.81
C TYR A 24 7.17 -0.47 0.95
N PHE A 25 6.68 0.61 1.56
CA PHE A 25 6.02 1.69 0.84
C PHE A 25 7.05 2.54 0.12
N ARG A 26 7.04 2.51 -1.22
CA ARG A 26 7.74 3.49 -2.07
C ARG A 26 6.98 4.82 -2.08
N VAL A 27 5.65 4.75 -2.02
CA VAL A 27 4.77 5.90 -1.81
C VAL A 27 3.83 5.55 -0.67
N SER A 28 3.99 6.28 0.45
CA SER A 28 3.06 6.23 1.56
C SER A 28 1.93 7.24 1.34
N PRO A 29 0.69 6.90 1.74
CA PRO A 29 -0.42 7.83 1.62
C PRO A 29 -0.21 9.07 2.48
N ARG A 30 -0.85 10.17 2.08
CA ARG A 30 -0.79 11.46 2.77
C ARG A 30 -2.21 11.92 3.09
N SER A 31 -2.40 12.46 4.27
CA SER A 31 -3.69 13.03 4.66
C SER A 31 -4.05 14.21 3.77
N LEU A 32 -5.33 14.37 3.47
CA LEU A 32 -5.84 15.41 2.59
C LEU A 32 -7.11 16.04 3.15
N ARG A 33 -7.31 17.31 2.81
CA ARG A 33 -8.54 18.05 3.09
C ARG A 33 -9.25 18.27 1.76
N VAL A 34 -10.50 17.86 1.66
CA VAL A 34 -11.25 17.88 0.41
C VAL A 34 -12.61 18.49 0.64
N LEU A 35 -13.10 19.27 -0.32
CA LEU A 35 -14.46 19.81 -0.28
C LEU A 35 -15.47 18.69 -0.53
N GLU A 36 -16.58 18.72 0.20
CA GLU A 36 -17.73 17.87 -0.06
C GLU A 36 -18.18 17.97 -1.54
N GLY A 37 -18.43 16.83 -2.17
CA GLY A 37 -18.76 16.68 -3.58
C GLY A 37 -17.54 16.62 -4.52
N ALA A 38 -16.33 16.90 -4.04
CA ALA A 38 -15.13 16.77 -4.86
C ALA A 38 -14.62 15.31 -4.92
N GLU A 39 -13.48 15.12 -5.57
CA GLU A 39 -12.77 13.86 -5.64
C GLU A 39 -11.62 13.83 -4.64
N ALA A 40 -11.45 12.70 -3.95
CA ALA A 40 -10.28 12.40 -3.14
C ALA A 40 -9.50 11.23 -3.72
N VAL A 41 -8.17 11.34 -3.73
CA VAL A 41 -7.25 10.27 -4.13
C VAL A 41 -6.17 10.10 -3.07
N LEU A 42 -6.13 8.91 -2.46
CA LEU A 42 -5.05 8.49 -1.58
C LEU A 42 -4.09 7.59 -2.36
N GLU A 43 -2.82 7.97 -2.39
CA GLU A 43 -1.79 7.23 -3.11
C GLU A 43 -1.18 6.12 -2.27
N CYS A 44 -0.92 4.97 -2.87
CA CYS A 44 -0.15 3.90 -2.23
C CYS A 44 0.62 3.12 -3.29
N ALA A 45 1.95 3.06 -3.13
CA ALA A 45 2.80 2.24 -3.98
C ALA A 45 3.78 1.42 -3.15
N VAL A 46 3.85 0.13 -3.43
CA VAL A 46 4.66 -0.84 -2.70
C VAL A 46 5.80 -1.34 -3.59
N ALA A 47 7.02 -1.32 -3.06
CA ALA A 47 8.16 -1.98 -3.66
C ALA A 47 8.40 -3.34 -3.00
N ASN A 48 8.97 -4.28 -3.76
CA ASN A 48 9.14 -5.68 -3.37
C ASN A 48 7.83 -6.31 -2.86
N LEU A 49 6.72 -5.97 -3.54
CA LEU A 49 5.40 -6.43 -3.15
C LEU A 49 5.33 -7.96 -3.20
N ALA A 50 4.99 -8.57 -2.06
CA ALA A 50 4.77 -10.01 -1.96
C ALA A 50 3.39 -10.34 -1.37
N GLY A 51 2.94 -9.58 -0.37
CA GLY A 51 1.59 -9.68 0.19
C GLY A 51 0.51 -9.11 -0.72
N GLN A 52 -0.75 -9.41 -0.40
CA GLN A 52 -1.88 -8.72 -1.03
C GLN A 52 -2.07 -7.33 -0.44
N VAL A 53 -2.43 -6.36 -1.28
CA VAL A 53 -2.70 -4.97 -0.87
C VAL A 53 -4.20 -4.74 -0.79
N GLN A 54 -4.65 -4.13 0.30
CA GLN A 54 -6.01 -3.63 0.47
C GLN A 54 -6.01 -2.30 1.21
N TRP A 55 -7.10 -1.56 1.06
CA TRP A 55 -7.39 -0.39 1.90
C TRP A 55 -8.31 -0.78 3.05
N ALA A 56 -8.16 -0.07 4.17
CA ALA A 56 -9.12 -0.07 5.26
C ALA A 56 -9.61 1.36 5.52
N LYS A 57 -10.88 1.51 5.93
CA LYS A 57 -11.49 2.75 6.42
C LYS A 57 -11.93 2.53 7.86
N ASP A 58 -11.47 3.35 8.80
CA ASP A 58 -11.76 3.26 10.23
C ASP A 58 -11.52 1.83 10.80
N GLY A 59 -10.47 1.18 10.29
CA GLY A 59 -10.12 -0.20 10.66
C GLY A 59 -10.91 -1.30 9.93
N PHE A 60 -11.96 -0.96 9.17
CA PHE A 60 -12.71 -1.92 8.36
C PHE A 60 -12.07 -2.14 6.99
N ALA A 61 -11.76 -3.39 6.65
CA ALA A 61 -11.15 -3.74 5.38
C ALA A 61 -12.13 -3.58 4.21
N LEU A 62 -11.72 -2.85 3.17
CA LEU A 62 -12.50 -2.65 1.95
C LEU A 62 -12.33 -3.79 0.93
N GLY A 63 -11.35 -4.67 1.16
CA GLY A 63 -11.06 -5.83 0.30
C GLY A 63 -10.08 -5.55 -0.84
N TYR A 64 -9.88 -6.56 -1.70
CA TYR A 64 -8.79 -6.61 -2.70
C TYR A 64 -9.23 -6.27 -4.14
N SER A 65 -10.54 -6.14 -4.36
CA SER A 65 -11.12 -5.85 -5.68
C SER A 65 -10.95 -4.38 -6.04
N SER A 66 -10.84 -4.07 -7.34
CA SER A 66 -10.83 -2.68 -7.82
C SER A 66 -12.19 -2.01 -7.58
N VAL A 67 -13.28 -2.74 -7.76
CA VAL A 67 -14.65 -2.33 -7.40
C VAL A 67 -14.93 -2.83 -5.99
N ILE A 68 -15.32 -1.93 -5.10
CA ILE A 68 -15.47 -2.22 -3.67
C ILE A 68 -16.95 -2.48 -3.36
N PRO A 69 -17.35 -3.72 -3.01
CA PRO A 69 -18.74 -4.04 -2.69
C PRO A 69 -19.24 -3.20 -1.51
N GLY A 70 -20.43 -2.60 -1.66
CA GLY A 70 -21.01 -1.70 -0.65
C GLY A 70 -20.48 -0.25 -0.69
N TYR A 71 -19.45 0.04 -1.49
CA TYR A 71 -18.86 1.38 -1.64
C TYR A 71 -18.81 1.79 -3.12
N PRO A 72 -19.97 2.09 -3.76
CA PRO A 72 -20.05 2.31 -5.20
C PRO A 72 -19.28 3.54 -5.71
N ARG A 73 -18.96 4.49 -4.82
CA ARG A 73 -18.15 5.68 -5.13
C ARG A 73 -16.65 5.44 -5.03
N TYR A 74 -16.25 4.29 -4.50
CA TYR A 74 -14.86 3.99 -4.18
C TYR A 74 -14.28 3.10 -5.28
N THR A 75 -13.03 3.33 -5.64
CA THR A 75 -12.31 2.49 -6.61
C THR A 75 -10.86 2.37 -6.20
N MET A 76 -10.37 1.13 -6.10
CA MET A 76 -8.94 0.87 -6.00
C MET A 76 -8.35 0.73 -7.41
N PHE A 77 -7.41 1.60 -7.75
CA PHE A 77 -6.86 1.71 -9.11
C PHE A 77 -5.33 1.89 -9.08
N GLY A 78 -4.71 1.76 -10.26
CA GLY A 78 -3.26 1.84 -10.42
C GLY A 78 -2.69 0.63 -11.14
N ASP A 79 -1.41 0.73 -11.51
CA ASP A 79 -0.69 -0.37 -12.12
C ASP A 79 -0.25 -1.39 -11.06
N ARG A 80 -1.06 -2.43 -10.90
CA ARG A 80 -0.80 -3.54 -9.96
C ARG A 80 0.51 -4.26 -10.25
N ARG A 81 0.99 -4.29 -11.50
CA ARG A 81 2.27 -4.91 -11.86
C ARG A 81 3.46 -4.14 -11.28
N HIS A 82 3.29 -2.84 -11.05
CA HIS A 82 4.29 -1.96 -10.44
C HIS A 82 3.98 -1.62 -8.97
N GLY A 83 3.06 -2.37 -8.35
CA GLY A 83 2.72 -2.24 -6.95
C GLY A 83 1.89 -0.99 -6.60
N VAL A 84 1.17 -0.40 -7.55
CA VAL A 84 0.36 0.81 -7.33
C VAL A 84 -1.09 0.45 -7.03
N TYR A 85 -1.59 0.89 -5.87
CA TYR A 85 -2.91 0.59 -5.31
C TYR A 85 -3.52 1.85 -4.69
N ASN A 86 -3.77 2.86 -5.51
CA ASN A 86 -4.38 4.10 -5.08
C ASN A 86 -5.87 3.89 -4.78
N LEU A 87 -6.40 4.62 -3.80
CA LEU A 87 -7.84 4.66 -3.51
C LEU A 87 -8.42 5.97 -4.04
N ARG A 88 -9.41 5.88 -4.91
CA ARG A 88 -10.21 7.02 -5.39
C ARG A 88 -11.59 6.98 -4.74
N ILE A 89 -12.06 8.14 -4.31
CA ILE A 89 -13.43 8.35 -3.84
C ILE A 89 -14.00 9.54 -4.62
N VAL A 90 -15.04 9.30 -5.41
CA VAL A 90 -15.73 10.36 -6.16
C VAL A 90 -16.92 10.89 -5.35
N ASN A 91 -17.24 12.17 -5.58
CA ASN A 91 -18.41 12.82 -4.97
C ASN A 91 -18.40 12.63 -3.44
N VAL A 92 -17.29 13.05 -2.82
CA VAL A 92 -16.98 12.82 -1.40
C VAL A 92 -18.11 13.36 -0.50
N THR A 93 -18.49 12.60 0.52
CA THR A 93 -19.50 12.99 1.53
C THR A 93 -18.85 13.10 2.91
N LEU A 94 -19.56 13.68 3.88
CA LEU A 94 -19.06 13.77 5.27
C LEU A 94 -18.78 12.39 5.91
N GLU A 95 -19.39 11.31 5.42
CA GLU A 95 -19.12 9.94 5.89
C GLU A 95 -17.73 9.42 5.47
N ASP A 96 -17.12 10.05 4.47
CA ASP A 96 -15.76 9.75 4.01
C ASP A 96 -14.70 10.49 4.85
N ASP A 97 -15.11 11.34 5.80
CA ASP A 97 -14.19 11.89 6.82
C ASP A 97 -13.80 10.78 7.79
N ALA A 98 -12.58 10.27 7.62
CA ALA A 98 -12.16 9.02 8.23
C ALA A 98 -10.65 8.82 8.19
N GLU A 99 -10.19 7.85 8.98
CA GLU A 99 -8.85 7.30 8.88
C GLU A 99 -8.83 6.18 7.83
N TYR A 100 -7.89 6.28 6.91
CA TYR A 100 -7.65 5.28 5.88
C TYR A 100 -6.27 4.65 6.07
N GLN A 101 -6.16 3.37 5.74
CA GLN A 101 -4.90 2.64 5.87
C GLN A 101 -4.65 1.77 4.65
N CYS A 102 -3.52 1.99 3.96
CA CYS A 102 -3.01 1.04 2.98
C CYS A 102 -2.33 -0.11 3.73
N GLN A 103 -2.79 -1.33 3.53
CA GLN A 103 -2.32 -2.53 4.22
C GLN A 103 -1.72 -3.49 3.21
N VAL A 104 -0.54 -4.03 3.52
CA VAL A 104 0.05 -5.14 2.76
C VAL A 104 0.17 -6.34 3.69
N GLY A 105 -0.55 -7.40 3.36
CA GLY A 105 -0.61 -8.63 4.14
C GLY A 105 0.75 -9.35 4.24
N PRO A 106 0.83 -10.41 5.07
CA PRO A 106 2.02 -11.25 5.13
C PRO A 106 2.13 -12.08 3.84
N ALA A 107 3.37 -12.38 3.42
CA ALA A 107 3.64 -13.33 2.35
C ALA A 107 5.02 -13.95 2.55
N GLN A 108 5.09 -15.28 2.68
CA GLN A 108 6.32 -16.00 3.01
C GLN A 108 7.11 -15.28 4.11
N MET A 109 8.36 -14.88 3.82
CA MET A 109 9.32 -14.22 4.71
C MET A 109 9.13 -12.68 4.77
N HIS A 110 8.07 -12.13 4.16
CA HIS A 110 7.73 -10.70 4.23
C HIS A 110 6.83 -10.38 5.44
N LYS A 111 7.19 -9.31 6.16
CA LYS A 111 6.38 -8.77 7.26
C LYS A 111 5.21 -7.94 6.73
N VAL A 112 4.13 -7.92 7.53
CA VAL A 112 3.00 -7.01 7.30
C VAL A 112 3.49 -5.55 7.42
N ILE A 113 3.06 -4.70 6.49
CA ILE A 113 3.30 -3.25 6.54
C ILE A 113 1.96 -2.51 6.41
N ARG A 114 1.85 -1.36 7.07
CA ARG A 114 0.66 -0.51 7.10
C ARG A 114 1.08 0.95 7.07
N ALA A 115 0.35 1.79 6.35
CA ALA A 115 0.54 3.24 6.35
C ALA A 115 -0.80 3.96 6.37
N ASN A 116 -0.93 4.94 7.24
CA ASN A 116 -2.18 5.66 7.51
C ASN A 116 -2.22 7.00 6.76
N ALA A 117 -3.42 7.45 6.46
CA ALA A 117 -3.74 8.80 6.04
C ALA A 117 -5.20 9.11 6.38
N SER A 118 -5.50 10.37 6.63
CA SER A 118 -6.86 10.82 6.93
C SER A 118 -7.42 11.60 5.74
N ILE A 119 -8.70 11.43 5.45
CA ILE A 119 -9.44 12.38 4.62
C ILE A 119 -10.26 13.23 5.57
N THR A 120 -10.09 14.55 5.50
CA THR A 120 -10.96 15.51 6.21
C THR A 120 -11.87 16.17 5.18
N VAL A 121 -13.18 16.06 5.39
CA VAL A 121 -14.17 16.58 4.44
C VAL A 121 -14.67 17.93 4.92
N LEU A 122 -14.43 18.96 4.10
CA LEU A 122 -14.88 20.31 4.35
C LEU A 122 -16.31 20.45 3.83
N CYS A 123 -17.26 20.62 4.76
CA CYS A 123 -18.66 20.86 4.41
C CYS A 123 -18.77 22.08 3.49
N LYS A 124 -19.48 21.91 2.38
CA LYS A 124 -19.62 22.95 1.35
C LYS A 124 -20.28 24.21 1.90
N TYR A 125 -21.31 24.07 2.74
CA TYR A 125 -22.06 25.19 3.31
C TYR A 125 -21.21 26.02 4.27
N LEU A 126 -20.46 25.38 5.16
CA LEU A 126 -19.64 26.09 6.16
C LEU A 126 -18.40 26.74 5.52
N TYR A 127 -17.85 26.12 4.48
CA TYR A 127 -16.72 26.68 3.75
C TYR A 127 -17.08 27.96 3.00
N GLN A 128 -18.32 28.06 2.49
CA GLN A 128 -18.83 29.25 1.80
C GLN A 128 -19.19 30.39 2.74
N ILE A 129 -19.44 30.12 4.03
CA ILE A 129 -19.71 31.17 5.03
C ILE A 129 -18.41 31.77 5.57
N SER A 130 -17.28 31.08 5.42
CA SER A 130 -15.98 31.45 5.99
C SER A 130 -14.97 32.07 5.01
N ASN A 131 -15.30 32.17 3.71
CA ASN A 131 -14.53 32.85 2.67
C ASN A 131 -15.39 33.84 1.91
#